data_AF-A0A3A8PJI9-F1
#
_entry.id   AF-A0A3A8PJI9-F1
#
_cell.length_a   1.000
_cell.length_b   1.000
_cell.length_c   1.000
_cell.angle_alpha   90.00
_cell.angle_beta   90.00
_cell.angle_gamma   90.00
#
_symmetry.space_group_name_H-M   'P 1'
#
loop_
_entity.id
_entity.type
_entity.pdbx_description
1 polymer ?
#
loop_
_entity_poly.entity_id
_entity_poly.type
_entity_poly.pdbx_seq_one_letter_code
_entity_poly.pdbx_strand_id
1 'polypeptide(L)'
;MLLGLGRIFQVMAAKPEGHTPEANQFEVRDDADDVGMMKAAEVDDLLRGAVMHLALLRFTGTKPQDESNTKAYDYMVHPIFAPLFEFSYRRKRKISLSAEDVLDVVTNPNQAIGRVLEQQHRDMTDAPIPEQLRLFEGFYAGGA
;
A
#
# COMPACT_ATOMS: atom_id res chain seq x y z
N MET A 1 -4.82 -7.66 -1.10
CA MET A 1 -4.17 -6.51 -0.43
C MET A 1 -2.65 -6.63 -0.35
N LEU A 2 -2.08 -7.61 0.38
CA LEU A 2 -0.62 -7.72 0.59
C LEU A 2 0.20 -7.72 -0.71
N LEU A 3 -0.19 -8.53 -1.69
CA LEU A 3 0.50 -8.63 -2.99
C LEU A 3 0.53 -7.30 -3.76
N GLY A 4 -0.54 -6.51 -3.68
CA GLY A 4 -0.62 -5.23 -4.38
C GLY A 4 0.16 -4.12 -3.66
N LEU A 5 0.00 -3.97 -2.34
CA LEU A 5 0.80 -3.03 -1.55
C LEU A 5 2.30 -3.34 -1.62
N GLY A 6 2.65 -4.63 -1.50
CA GLY A 6 4.03 -5.08 -1.61
C GLY A 6 4.62 -4.78 -2.98
N ARG A 7 3.84 -4.96 -4.07
CA ARG A 7 4.27 -4.59 -5.43
C ARG A 7 4.51 -3.10 -5.59
N ILE A 8 3.63 -2.25 -5.05
CA ILE A 8 3.81 -0.78 -5.06
C ILE A 8 5.14 -0.41 -4.40
N PHE A 9 5.39 -0.90 -3.18
CA PHE A 9 6.62 -0.57 -2.46
C PHE A 9 7.88 -1.18 -3.09
N GLN A 10 7.76 -2.37 -3.67
CA GLN A 10 8.85 -3.00 -4.43
C GLN A 10 9.28 -2.14 -5.62
N VAL A 11 8.33 -1.68 -6.44
CA VAL A 11 8.63 -0.82 -7.60
C VAL A 11 9.25 0.50 -7.13
N MET A 12 8.72 1.10 -6.06
CA MET A 12 9.27 2.32 -5.48
C MET A 12 10.69 2.15 -4.92
N ALA A 13 11.05 0.95 -4.44
CA ALA A 13 12.37 0.64 -3.91
C ALA A 13 13.41 0.32 -5.00
N ALA A 14 12.99 -0.31 -6.10
CA ALA A 14 13.89 -0.82 -7.15
C ALA A 14 14.65 0.28 -7.92
N LYS A 15 14.06 1.46 -8.13
CA LYS A 15 14.72 2.60 -8.80
C LYS A 15 14.82 3.83 -7.88
N PRO A 16 15.82 3.94 -6.99
CA PRO A 16 15.97 5.11 -6.13
C PRO A 16 16.52 6.34 -6.87
N GLU A 17 17.12 6.17 -8.06
CA GLU A 17 17.80 7.23 -8.80
C GLU A 17 16.84 8.30 -9.32
N GLY A 18 17.08 9.56 -8.97
CA GLY A 18 16.24 10.69 -9.41
C GLY A 18 14.89 10.83 -8.69
N HIS A 19 14.59 9.94 -7.74
CA HIS A 19 13.32 9.93 -7.00
C HIS A 19 13.53 10.06 -5.49
N THR A 20 12.44 10.38 -4.80
CA THR A 20 12.37 10.45 -3.33
C THR A 20 12.92 9.17 -2.68
N PRO A 21 13.58 9.27 -1.50
CA PRO A 21 14.01 8.09 -0.74
C PRO A 21 12.89 7.06 -0.58
N GLU A 22 13.25 5.78 -0.60
CA GLU A 22 12.38 4.61 -0.41
C GLU A 22 11.21 4.90 0.54
N ALA A 23 10.00 4.50 0.15
CA ALA A 23 8.82 4.54 0.99
C ALA A 23 8.32 3.12 1.20
N ASN A 24 7.91 2.80 2.43
CA ASN A 24 7.34 1.50 2.79
C ASN A 24 6.17 1.62 3.77
N GLN A 25 5.77 2.84 4.08
CA GLN A 25 4.65 3.15 4.95
C GLN A 25 3.54 3.85 4.15
N PHE A 26 2.31 3.80 4.64
CA PHE A 26 1.22 4.58 4.09
C PHE A 26 0.25 5.07 5.15
N GLU A 27 -0.43 6.18 4.88
CA GLU A 27 -1.61 6.65 5.60
C GLU A 27 -2.81 6.70 4.63
N VAL A 28 -4.02 6.64 5.18
CA VAL A 28 -5.26 6.83 4.38
C VAL A 28 -5.70 8.28 4.51
N ARG A 29 -5.89 8.95 3.38
CA ARG A 29 -6.33 10.36 3.30
C ARG A 29 -7.80 10.52 3.64
N ASP A 30 -8.14 11.70 4.15
CA ASP A 30 -9.52 12.17 4.23
C ASP A 30 -9.98 12.60 2.84
N ASP A 31 -10.78 11.75 2.20
CA ASP A 31 -11.58 12.14 1.05
C ASP A 31 -12.83 12.86 1.56
N ALA A 32 -12.99 14.14 1.21
CA ALA A 32 -14.06 15.00 1.75
C ALA A 32 -15.41 14.81 1.07
N ASP A 33 -15.51 13.91 0.10
CA ASP A 33 -16.73 13.63 -0.65
C ASP A 33 -17.55 12.49 -0.03
N ASP A 34 -18.85 12.47 -0.31
CA ASP A 34 -19.78 11.49 0.25
C ASP A 34 -19.39 10.05 -0.09
N VAL A 35 -18.78 9.84 -1.26
CA VAL A 35 -18.30 8.53 -1.73
C VAL A 35 -17.10 8.06 -0.91
N GLY A 36 -16.14 8.94 -0.61
CA GLY A 36 -15.00 8.63 0.26
C GLY A 36 -15.43 8.25 1.68
N MET A 37 -16.46 8.92 2.21
CA MET A 37 -17.01 8.63 3.55
C MET A 37 -17.72 7.27 3.62
N MET A 38 -18.45 6.86 2.57
CA MET A 38 -19.06 5.52 2.53
C MET A 38 -18.02 4.40 2.50
N LYS A 39 -16.92 4.60 1.74
CA LYS A 39 -15.82 3.63 1.63
C LYS A 39 -14.97 3.53 2.91
N ALA A 40 -15.00 4.55 3.78
CA ALA A 40 -14.14 4.62 4.96
C ALA A 40 -14.36 3.46 5.95
N ALA A 41 -15.60 3.03 6.16
CA ALA A 41 -15.90 1.91 7.07
C ALA A 41 -15.36 0.57 6.53
N GLU A 42 -15.52 0.33 5.23
CA GLU A 42 -15.00 -0.86 4.56
C GLU A 42 -13.47 -0.92 4.61
N VAL A 43 -12.82 0.22 4.39
CA VAL A 43 -11.36 0.36 4.54
C VAL A 43 -10.92 0.10 5.97
N ASP A 44 -11.65 0.59 6.98
CA ASP A 44 -11.32 0.30 8.38
C ASP A 44 -11.36 -1.19 8.70
N ASP A 45 -12.45 -1.86 8.32
CA ASP A 45 -12.59 -3.30 8.55
C ASP A 45 -11.48 -4.10 7.84
N LEU A 46 -11.13 -3.72 6.61
CA LEU A 46 -10.05 -4.33 5.84
C LEU A 46 -8.68 -4.12 6.50
N LEU A 47 -8.35 -2.90 6.92
CA LEU A 47 -7.09 -2.58 7.58
C LEU A 47 -6.99 -3.24 8.96
N ARG A 48 -8.09 -3.27 9.72
CA ARG A 48 -8.17 -3.99 10.99
C ARG A 48 -7.89 -5.47 10.79
N GLY A 49 -8.53 -6.11 9.81
CA GLY A 49 -8.28 -7.51 9.46
C GLY A 49 -6.82 -7.75 9.07
N ALA A 50 -6.24 -6.88 8.25
CA ALA A 50 -4.85 -6.99 7.83
C ALA A 50 -3.85 -6.87 8.99
N VAL A 51 -4.13 -6.02 9.98
CA VAL A 51 -3.32 -5.91 11.20
C VAL A 51 -3.51 -7.16 12.08
N MET A 52 -4.75 -7.62 12.27
CA MET A 52 -5.05 -8.83 13.05
C MET A 52 -4.35 -10.08 12.49
N HIS A 53 -4.21 -10.17 11.17
CA HIS A 53 -3.55 -11.27 10.48
C HIS A 53 -2.08 -11.01 10.14
N LEU A 54 -1.45 -9.98 10.74
CA LEU A 54 -0.04 -9.64 10.58
C LEU A 54 0.41 -9.39 9.13
N ALA A 55 -0.52 -9.05 8.22
CA ALA A 55 -0.17 -8.56 6.89
C ALA A 55 0.41 -7.13 6.97
N LEU A 56 -0.13 -6.32 7.88
CA LEU A 56 0.31 -4.96 8.15
C LEU A 56 0.67 -4.77 9.63
N LEU A 57 1.57 -3.82 9.89
CA LEU A 57 1.76 -3.19 11.19
C LEU A 57 1.04 -1.83 11.21
N ARG A 58 0.60 -1.42 12.40
CA ARG A 58 -0.08 -0.14 12.65
C ARG A 58 0.70 0.69 13.66
N PHE A 59 0.85 1.99 13.39
CA PHE A 59 1.51 2.96 14.26
C PHE A 59 0.59 4.16 14.47
N THR A 60 0.64 4.77 15.65
CA THR A 60 -0.04 6.04 15.91
C THR A 60 0.54 7.12 14.99
N GLY A 61 -0.30 7.76 14.20
CA GLY A 61 0.08 8.86 13.31
C GLY A 61 0.45 10.12 14.09
N THR A 62 1.03 11.08 13.39
CA THR A 62 1.62 12.30 13.98
C THR A 62 0.64 13.48 14.12
N LYS A 63 -0.64 13.32 13.76
CA LYS A 63 -1.67 14.38 13.90
C LYS A 63 -2.51 14.17 15.18
N PRO A 64 -2.94 15.23 15.88
CA PRO A 64 -3.77 15.12 17.10
C PRO A 64 -5.06 14.33 16.85
N GLN A 65 -5.43 13.45 17.79
CA GLN A 65 -6.38 12.35 17.55
C GLN A 65 -7.75 12.50 18.22
N ASP A 66 -8.73 11.86 17.59
CA ASP A 66 -9.87 11.17 18.22
C ASP A 66 -9.61 9.66 17.99
N GLU A 67 -9.54 8.83 19.05
CA GLU A 67 -9.00 7.45 19.01
C GLU A 67 -9.81 6.47 18.13
N SER A 68 -11.07 6.83 17.82
CA SER A 68 -11.99 6.03 17.00
C SER A 68 -11.70 6.08 15.50
N ASN A 69 -10.75 6.91 15.05
CA ASN A 69 -10.56 7.20 13.65
C ASN A 69 -9.32 6.47 13.08
N THR A 70 -9.53 5.47 12.24
CA THR A 70 -8.52 4.70 11.47
C THR A 70 -7.55 5.60 10.69
N LYS A 71 -8.04 6.80 10.34
CA LYS A 71 -7.34 7.88 9.63
C LYS A 71 -6.21 8.50 10.43
N ALA A 72 -6.11 8.16 11.71
CA ALA A 72 -5.08 8.63 12.60
C ALA A 72 -3.87 7.69 12.69
N TYR A 73 -3.83 6.60 11.91
CA TYR A 73 -2.75 5.61 11.93
C TYR A 73 -1.92 5.59 10.65
N ASP A 74 -0.65 5.30 10.83
CA ASP A 74 0.27 4.93 9.76
C ASP A 74 0.38 3.40 9.69
N TYR A 75 0.43 2.86 8.47
CA TYR A 75 0.50 1.43 8.20
C TYR A 75 1.77 1.07 7.46
N MET A 76 2.27 -0.14 7.66
CA MET A 76 3.45 -0.67 6.98
C MET A 76 3.24 -2.15 6.68
N VAL A 77 3.70 -2.65 5.55
CA VAL A 77 3.76 -4.10 5.30
C VAL A 77 4.61 -4.76 6.40
N HIS A 78 4.15 -5.89 6.93
CA HIS A 78 4.87 -6.56 8.00
C HIS A 78 6.29 -6.94 7.53
N PRO A 79 7.35 -6.66 8.33
CA PRO A 79 8.76 -6.90 7.98
C PRO A 79 9.08 -8.29 7.43
N ILE A 80 8.33 -9.31 7.87
CA ILE A 80 8.49 -10.70 7.40
C ILE A 80 8.30 -10.85 5.89
N PHE A 81 7.49 -9.98 5.28
CA PHE A 81 7.22 -9.99 3.84
C PHE A 81 8.16 -9.07 3.06
N ALA A 82 8.96 -8.22 3.70
CA ALA A 82 9.85 -7.31 2.99
C ALA A 82 10.83 -8.04 2.04
N PRO A 83 11.43 -9.20 2.40
CA PRO A 83 12.28 -9.96 1.48
C PRO A 83 11.52 -10.50 0.25
N LEU A 84 10.23 -10.85 0.40
CA LEU A 84 9.39 -11.32 -0.71
C LEU A 84 9.27 -10.25 -1.81
N PHE A 85 9.23 -8.98 -1.39
CA PHE A 85 9.06 -7.81 -2.24
C PHE A 85 10.35 -7.00 -2.42
N GLU A 86 11.51 -7.51 -2.03
CA GLU A 86 12.83 -6.88 -2.27
C GLU A 86 12.98 -5.41 -1.82
N PHE A 87 12.28 -5.01 -0.75
CA PHE A 87 12.44 -3.70 -0.12
C PHE A 87 12.95 -3.80 1.32
N SER A 88 13.40 -2.69 1.89
CA SER A 88 13.93 -2.66 3.25
C SER A 88 12.83 -2.83 4.30
N TYR A 89 13.05 -3.72 5.27
CA TYR A 89 12.17 -3.84 6.43
C TYR A 89 12.23 -2.62 7.38
N ARG A 90 13.27 -1.80 7.28
CA ARG A 90 13.45 -0.61 8.13
C ARG A 90 12.43 0.44 7.75
N ARG A 91 11.71 1.01 8.72
CA ARG A 91 10.76 2.11 8.47
C ARG A 91 11.41 3.24 7.65
N LYS A 92 10.77 3.62 6.55
CA LYS A 92 11.19 4.72 5.67
C LYS A 92 10.07 5.76 5.53
N ARG A 93 9.98 6.47 4.41
CA ARG A 93 8.94 7.47 4.19
C ARG A 93 7.56 6.82 4.06
N LYS A 94 6.51 7.60 4.34
CA LYS A 94 5.13 7.23 4.07
C LYS A 94 4.60 7.92 2.82
N ILE A 95 3.69 7.26 2.14
CA ILE A 95 2.83 7.84 1.09
C ILE A 95 1.40 7.99 1.62
N SER A 96 0.59 8.79 0.94
CA SER A 96 -0.82 8.98 1.32
C SER A 96 -1.71 8.36 0.24
N LEU A 97 -2.53 7.38 0.62
CA LEU A 97 -3.46 6.67 -0.27
C LEU A 97 -4.89 7.15 -0.03
N SER A 98 -5.73 7.19 -1.06
CA SER A 98 -7.18 7.40 -0.87
C SER A 98 -7.85 6.13 -0.32
N ALA A 99 -9.08 6.24 0.19
CA ALA A 99 -9.84 5.06 0.59
C ALA A 99 -10.06 4.11 -0.61
N GLU A 100 -10.29 4.68 -1.78
CA GLU A 100 -10.44 3.95 -3.03
C GLU A 100 -9.17 3.22 -3.46
N ASP A 101 -7.99 3.84 -3.34
CA ASP A 101 -6.71 3.17 -3.62
C ASP A 101 -6.57 1.87 -2.81
N VAL A 102 -6.93 1.91 -1.52
CA VAL A 102 -6.79 0.76 -0.62
C VAL A 102 -7.74 -0.38 -0.99
N LEU A 103 -9.00 -0.06 -1.32
CA LEU A 103 -9.99 -1.06 -1.75
C LEU A 103 -9.63 -1.66 -3.11
N ASP A 104 -9.24 -0.82 -4.08
CA ASP A 104 -8.93 -1.26 -5.44
C ASP A 104 -7.67 -2.12 -5.48
N VAL A 105 -6.72 -1.94 -4.56
CA VAL A 105 -5.57 -2.85 -4.42
C VAL A 105 -5.99 -4.29 -4.06
N VAL A 106 -7.23 -4.49 -3.59
CA VAL A 106 -7.82 -5.81 -3.36
C VAL A 106 -8.69 -6.26 -4.53
N THR A 107 -9.56 -5.39 -5.03
CA THR A 107 -10.59 -5.74 -6.01
C THR A 107 -10.11 -5.63 -7.47
N ASN A 108 -9.29 -4.62 -7.78
CA ASN A 108 -8.80 -4.28 -9.13
C ASN A 108 -7.28 -4.02 -9.12
N PRO A 109 -6.45 -5.00 -8.68
CA PRO A 109 -5.07 -4.75 -8.27
C PRO A 109 -4.18 -4.18 -9.37
N ASN A 110 -4.27 -4.67 -10.61
CA ASN A 110 -3.43 -4.19 -11.70
C ASN A 110 -3.64 -2.68 -11.97
N GLN A 111 -4.90 -2.24 -12.05
CA GLN A 111 -5.25 -0.84 -12.28
C GLN A 111 -4.88 0.03 -11.07
N ALA A 112 -5.14 -0.47 -9.85
CA ALA A 112 -4.84 0.25 -8.62
C ALA A 112 -3.33 0.48 -8.43
N ILE A 113 -2.52 -0.57 -8.67
CA ILE A 113 -1.06 -0.50 -8.57
C ILE A 113 -0.52 0.54 -9.56
N GLY A 114 -0.95 0.48 -10.83
CA GLY A 114 -0.55 1.47 -11.84
C GLY A 114 -0.91 2.90 -11.43
N ARG A 115 -2.16 3.12 -11.03
CA ARG A 115 -2.67 4.43 -10.58
C ARG A 115 -1.89 4.99 -9.38
N VAL A 116 -1.61 4.17 -8.37
CA VAL A 116 -0.83 4.61 -7.20
C VAL A 116 0.63 4.91 -7.58
N LEU A 117 1.24 4.10 -8.44
CA LEU A 117 2.61 4.35 -8.92
C LEU A 117 2.71 5.65 -9.72
N GLU A 118 1.76 5.92 -10.62
CA GLU A 118 1.69 7.16 -11.39
C GLU A 118 1.60 8.40 -10.48
N GLN A 119 0.80 8.35 -9.40
CA GLN A 119 0.73 9.41 -8.38
C GLN A 119 2.08 9.66 -7.68
N GLN A 120 2.96 8.64 -7.64
CA GLN A 120 4.31 8.74 -7.09
C GLN A 120 5.39 8.99 -8.16
N HIS A 121 4.97 9.32 -9.40
CA HIS A 121 5.85 9.48 -10.56
C HIS A 121 6.69 8.23 -10.87
N ARG A 122 6.06 7.05 -10.78
CA ARG A 122 6.64 5.73 -11.05
C ARG A 122 5.84 5.00 -12.13
N ASP A 123 6.47 4.06 -12.80
CA ASP A 123 5.83 3.15 -13.77
C ASP A 123 5.98 1.69 -13.31
N MET A 124 5.00 0.84 -13.62
CA MET A 124 5.07 -0.59 -13.26
C MET A 124 6.19 -1.36 -13.98
N THR A 125 6.67 -0.83 -15.11
CA THR A 125 7.84 -1.31 -15.86
C THR A 125 9.17 -0.85 -15.24
N ASP A 126 9.15 0.02 -14.24
CA ASP A 126 10.37 0.45 -13.55
C ASP A 126 11.06 -0.69 -12.81
N ALA A 127 10.32 -1.72 -12.42
CA ALA A 127 10.89 -2.90 -11.83
C ALA A 127 10.24 -4.15 -12.45
N PRO A 128 11.03 -5.14 -12.91
CA PRO A 128 10.45 -6.44 -13.25
C PRO A 128 9.80 -7.06 -12.02
N ILE A 129 8.91 -8.03 -12.24
CA ILE A 129 8.36 -8.83 -11.13
C ILE A 129 9.51 -9.70 -10.59
N PRO A 130 9.84 -9.61 -9.29
CA PRO A 130 10.83 -10.48 -8.66
C PRO A 130 10.55 -11.96 -8.87
N GLU A 131 11.61 -12.79 -8.90
CA GLU A 131 11.47 -14.22 -9.18
C GLU A 131 10.52 -14.92 -8.21
N GLN A 132 10.63 -14.64 -6.91
CA GLN A 132 9.73 -15.20 -5.90
C GLN A 132 8.25 -14.77 -6.05
N LEU A 133 7.98 -13.66 -6.74
CA LEU A 133 6.61 -13.21 -7.02
C LEU A 133 6.02 -13.81 -8.30
N ARG A 134 6.81 -14.59 -9.05
CA ARG A 134 6.33 -15.32 -10.23
C ARG A 134 5.28 -16.38 -9.93
N LEU A 135 5.10 -16.80 -8.68
CA LEU A 135 3.95 -17.64 -8.33
C LEU A 135 2.62 -16.88 -8.48
N PHE A 136 2.66 -15.55 -8.47
CA PHE A 136 1.50 -14.66 -8.45
C PHE A 136 1.32 -13.87 -9.76
N GLU A 137 1.91 -14.31 -10.88
CA GLU A 137 1.83 -13.56 -12.15
C GLU A 137 0.38 -13.33 -12.59
N GLY A 138 -0.51 -14.32 -12.37
CA GLY A 138 -1.94 -14.21 -12.67
C GLY A 138 -2.60 -13.03 -11.98
N PHE A 139 -2.31 -12.84 -10.68
CA PHE A 139 -2.80 -11.69 -9.91
C PHE A 139 -2.33 -10.35 -10.52
N TYR A 140 -1.07 -10.28 -10.94
CA TYR A 140 -0.52 -9.06 -11.55
C TYR A 140 -0.94 -8.85 -13.01
N ALA A 141 -1.31 -9.91 -13.73
CA ALA A 141 -1.81 -9.85 -15.11
C ALA A 141 -3.31 -9.49 -15.20
N GLY A 142 -4.00 -9.31 -14.06
CA GLY A 142 -5.44 -9.07 -14.02
C GLY A 142 -6.29 -10.34 -14.18
N GLY A 143 -5.67 -11.52 -14.04
CA GLY A 143 -6.38 -12.79 -13.93
C GLY A 143 -6.78 -13.04 -12.48
N ALA A 144 -8.05 -12.78 -12.17
CA ALA A 144 -8.72 -13.32 -10.99
C ALA A 144 -9.69 -14.42 -11.43
#